data_AF-R6DZQ3-F1
#
_entry.id   AF-R6DZQ3-F1
#
_cell.length_a   1.000
_cell.length_b   1.000
_cell.length_c   1.000
_cell.angle_alpha   90.00
_cell.angle_beta   90.00
_cell.angle_gamma   90.00
#
_symmetry.space_group_name_H-M   'P 1'
#
loop_
_entity.id
_entity.type
_entity.pdbx_description
1 polymer ?
#
loop_
_entity_poly.entity_id
_entity_poly.type
_entity_poly.pdbx_seq_one_letter_code
_entity_poly.pdbx_strand_id
1 'polypeptide(L)'
;MFFIPERVYFLYFYLKLYPKGAILNSMNTIGQYIKEQRKKAGLTQEEFAMRAGLGLRFVRELEQGKETVRLDKVNQALSMFGAEAVPAAKRKQEDDV
;
A
#
# COMPACT_ATOMS: atom_id res chain seq x y z
N MET A 1 -0.75 -3.88 -37.43
CA MET A 1 -0.44 -4.87 -36.38
C MET A 1 0.26 -4.12 -35.25
N PHE A 2 -0.39 -3.91 -34.11
CA PHE A 2 0.19 -3.12 -33.01
C PHE A 2 1.18 -3.98 -32.22
N PHE A 3 2.46 -3.58 -32.25
CA PHE A 3 3.54 -4.16 -31.45
C PHE A 3 3.42 -3.62 -30.03
N ILE A 4 2.86 -4.41 -29.11
CA ILE A 4 2.77 -4.07 -27.70
C ILE A 4 4.07 -4.53 -27.03
N PRO A 5 4.89 -3.61 -26.48
CA PRO A 5 6.16 -3.97 -25.87
C PRO A 5 5.96 -4.82 -24.60
N GLU A 6 6.85 -5.78 -24.34
CA GLU A 6 6.80 -6.74 -23.21
C GLU A 6 6.60 -6.06 -21.83
N ARG A 7 7.06 -4.82 -21.68
CA ARG A 7 6.87 -3.99 -20.47
C ARG A 7 5.38 -3.70 -20.16
N VAL A 8 4.54 -3.61 -21.18
CA VAL A 8 3.10 -3.34 -21.04
C VAL A 8 2.36 -4.62 -20.67
N TYR A 9 2.80 -5.78 -21.16
CA TYR A 9 2.29 -7.09 -20.73
C TYR A 9 2.54 -7.34 -19.25
N PHE A 10 3.69 -6.94 -18.74
CA PHE A 10 3.99 -7.01 -17.30
C PHE A 10 2.95 -6.22 -16.48
N LEU A 11 2.68 -4.96 -16.83
CA LEU A 11 1.69 -4.15 -16.11
C LEU A 11 0.27 -4.72 -16.20
N TYR A 12 -0.12 -5.23 -17.38
CA TYR A 12 -1.44 -5.83 -17.60
C TYR A 12 -1.61 -7.16 -16.85
N PHE A 13 -0.54 -7.94 -16.72
CA PHE A 13 -0.50 -9.17 -15.95
C PHE A 13 -0.64 -8.91 -14.45
N TYR A 14 0.05 -7.88 -13.93
CA TYR A 14 -0.12 -7.44 -12.53
C TYR A 14 -1.57 -7.01 -12.25
N LEU A 15 -2.18 -6.24 -13.14
CA LEU A 15 -3.59 -5.84 -13.01
C LEU A 15 -4.56 -7.05 -13.00
N LYS A 16 -4.23 -8.13 -13.72
CA LYS A 16 -5.10 -9.31 -13.88
C LYS A 16 -4.96 -10.33 -12.74
N LEU A 17 -3.85 -10.34 -12.00
CA LEU A 17 -3.58 -11.27 -10.90
C LEU A 17 -3.99 -10.79 -9.50
N TYR A 18 -4.39 -9.53 -9.35
CA TYR A 18 -4.98 -9.08 -8.08
C TYR A 18 -6.49 -9.34 -8.11
N PRO A 19 -7.00 -10.32 -7.34
CA PRO A 19 -8.45 -10.43 -7.18
C PRO A 19 -8.94 -9.13 -6.54
N LYS A 20 -9.89 -8.45 -7.22
CA LYS A 20 -10.80 -7.44 -6.66
C LYS A 20 -11.70 -8.11 -5.61
N GLY A 21 -11.10 -8.61 -4.54
CA GLY A 21 -11.73 -9.50 -3.57
C GLY A 21 -11.16 -9.26 -2.18
N ALA A 22 -11.40 -8.06 -1.65
CA ALA A 22 -11.35 -7.77 -0.22
C ALA A 22 -12.14 -6.48 0.01
N ILE A 23 -13.39 -6.65 0.42
CA ILE A 23 -14.21 -5.76 1.26
C ILE A 23 -13.81 -4.27 1.20
N LEU A 24 -14.62 -3.47 0.51
CA LEU A 24 -14.67 -2.01 0.57
C LEU A 24 -15.11 -1.55 1.99
N ASN A 25 -14.25 -1.72 2.98
CA ASN A 25 -14.39 -1.10 4.29
C ASN A 25 -13.25 -0.10 4.42
N SER A 26 -13.58 1.21 4.37
CA SER A 26 -12.78 2.33 4.90
C SER A 26 -11.28 2.04 5.09
N MET A 27 -10.56 1.75 4.01
CA MET A 27 -9.16 1.36 4.13
C MET A 27 -8.29 2.60 4.33
N ASN A 28 -7.49 2.59 5.39
CA ASN A 28 -6.44 3.58 5.64
C ASN A 28 -5.57 3.76 4.39
N THR A 29 -5.61 4.97 3.79
CA THR A 29 -4.94 5.31 2.53
C THR A 29 -3.44 5.06 2.58
N ILE A 30 -2.82 5.21 3.76
CA ILE A 30 -1.39 5.00 3.97
C ILE A 30 -1.03 3.51 3.86
N GLY A 31 -1.81 2.63 4.50
CA GLY A 31 -1.57 1.19 4.47
C GLY A 31 -1.69 0.61 3.06
N GLN A 32 -2.64 1.11 2.27
CA GLN A 32 -2.77 0.76 0.85
C GLN A 32 -1.56 1.22 0.03
N TYR A 33 -1.16 2.48 0.18
CA TYR A 33 0.00 3.03 -0.52
C TYR A 33 1.26 2.18 -0.26
N ILE A 34 1.55 1.85 1.00
CA ILE A 34 2.71 1.03 1.38
C ILE A 34 2.63 -0.35 0.75
N LYS A 35 1.46 -1.00 0.80
CA LYS A 35 1.23 -2.32 0.20
C LYS A 35 1.49 -2.31 -1.31
N GLU A 36 1.05 -1.26 -1.99
CA GLU A 36 1.26 -1.10 -3.43
C GLU A 36 2.73 -0.88 -3.77
N GLN A 37 3.42 0.03 -3.07
CA GLN A 37 4.83 0.30 -3.30
C GLN A 37 5.70 -0.94 -3.01
N ARG A 38 5.40 -1.66 -1.93
CA ARG A 38 6.07 -2.92 -1.61
C ARG A 38 5.92 -3.95 -2.74
N LYS A 39 4.70 -4.12 -3.27
CA LYS A 39 4.43 -5.03 -4.38
C LYS A 39 5.14 -4.60 -5.67
N LYS A 40 5.17 -3.29 -5.96
CA LYS A 40 5.93 -2.73 -7.10
C LYS A 40 7.44 -2.99 -6.97
N ALA A 41 7.95 -2.95 -5.74
CA ALA A 41 9.34 -3.29 -5.43
C ALA A 41 9.61 -4.82 -5.42
N GLY A 42 8.59 -5.66 -5.63
CA GLY A 42 8.73 -7.12 -5.65
C GLY A 42 9.03 -7.75 -4.28
N LEU A 43 8.78 -7.03 -3.18
CA LEU A 43 9.10 -7.49 -1.83
C LEU A 43 7.94 -8.26 -1.19
N THR A 44 8.25 -9.33 -0.48
CA THR A 44 7.31 -9.96 0.47
C THR A 44 7.10 -9.08 1.70
N GLN A 45 6.09 -9.38 2.51
CA GLN A 45 5.87 -8.65 3.78
C GLN A 45 7.05 -8.83 4.74
N GLU A 46 7.69 -10.00 4.73
CA GLU A 46 8.85 -10.33 5.57
C GLU A 46 10.10 -9.57 5.14
N GLU A 47 10.37 -9.54 3.83
CA GLU A 47 11.50 -8.78 3.28
C GLU A 47 11.33 -7.29 3.50
N PHE A 48 10.11 -6.76 3.32
CA PHE A 48 9.84 -5.36 3.61
C PHE A 48 10.00 -5.03 5.09
N ALA A 49 9.45 -5.87 5.98
CA ALA A 49 9.60 -5.70 7.41
C ALA A 49 11.08 -5.66 7.82
N MET A 50 11.86 -6.62 7.33
CA MET A 50 13.29 -6.71 7.58
C MET A 50 14.05 -5.46 7.07
N ARG A 51 13.84 -5.07 5.80
CA ARG A 51 14.52 -3.92 5.20
C ARG A 51 14.13 -2.59 5.84
N ALA A 52 12.89 -2.45 6.26
CA ALA A 52 12.40 -1.25 6.93
C ALA A 52 12.77 -1.19 8.42
N GLY A 53 13.32 -2.26 9.01
CA GLY A 53 13.58 -2.35 10.45
C GLY A 53 12.27 -2.36 11.27
N LEU A 54 11.23 -3.00 10.72
CA LEU A 54 9.90 -3.10 11.30
C LEU A 54 9.57 -4.55 11.65
N GLY A 55 8.75 -4.75 12.67
CA GLY A 55 8.22 -6.09 12.97
C GLY A 55 7.23 -6.54 11.89
N LEU A 56 7.30 -7.81 11.48
CA LEU A 56 6.35 -8.38 10.51
C LEU A 56 4.88 -8.18 10.92
N ARG A 57 4.59 -8.30 12.22
CA ARG A 57 3.27 -8.01 12.79
C ARG A 57 2.80 -6.59 12.47
N PHE A 58 3.69 -5.60 12.61
CA PHE A 58 3.37 -4.21 12.33
C PHE A 58 3.02 -4.02 10.85
N VAL A 59 3.80 -4.59 9.93
CA VAL A 59 3.53 -4.51 8.49
C VAL A 59 2.17 -5.10 8.15
N ARG A 60 1.81 -6.25 8.74
CA ARG A 60 0.48 -6.86 8.54
C ARG A 60 -0.65 -5.98 9.06
N GLU A 61 -0.53 -5.47 10.28
CA GLU A 61 -1.53 -4.58 10.88
C GLU A 61 -1.70 -3.29 10.06
N LEU A 62 -0.60 -2.72 9.56
CA LEU A 62 -0.60 -1.53 8.71
C LEU A 62 -1.29 -1.78 7.38
N GLU A 63 -0.93 -2.85 6.67
CA GLU A 63 -1.52 -3.19 5.37
C GLU A 63 -2.98 -3.68 5.45
N GLN A 64 -3.40 -4.19 6.61
CA GLN A 64 -4.80 -4.55 6.90
C GLN A 64 -5.64 -3.33 7.29
N GLY A 65 -5.02 -2.16 7.48
CA GLY A 65 -5.73 -0.93 7.81
C GLY A 65 -6.18 -0.86 9.26
N LYS A 66 -5.39 -1.39 10.20
CA LYS A 66 -5.65 -1.23 11.64
C LYS A 66 -5.92 0.24 11.96
N GLU A 67 -6.99 0.49 12.69
CA GLU A 67 -7.49 1.84 13.02
C GLU A 67 -6.41 2.70 13.69
N THR A 68 -5.63 2.08 14.58
CA THR A 68 -4.54 2.74 15.30
C THR A 68 -3.21 2.07 15.02
N VAL A 69 -2.28 2.86 14.50
CA VAL A 69 -0.88 2.48 14.29
C VAL A 69 0.02 3.62 14.76
N ARG A 70 1.21 3.28 15.24
CA ARG A 70 2.16 4.28 15.71
C ARG A 70 2.75 5.07 14.55
N LEU A 71 2.60 6.40 14.58
CA LEU A 71 3.05 7.29 13.49
C LEU A 71 4.56 7.19 13.22
N ASP A 72 5.39 7.01 14.26
CA ASP A 72 6.84 6.83 14.09
C ASP A 72 7.16 5.63 13.18
N LYS A 73 6.42 4.53 13.34
CA LYS A 73 6.58 3.32 12.53
C LYS A 73 5.97 3.45 11.14
N VAL A 74 4.90 4.23 11.02
CA VAL A 74 4.33 4.57 9.71
C VAL A 74 5.32 5.37 8.88
N ASN A 75 5.91 6.43 9.45
CA ASN A 75 6.90 7.24 8.74
C ASN A 75 8.18 6.44 8.42
N GLN A 76 8.59 5.51 9.31
CA GLN A 76 9.68 4.57 9.01
C GLN A 76 9.36 3.65 7.80
N ALA A 77 8.10 3.23 7.65
CA ALA A 77 7.67 2.45 6.48
C ALA A 77 7.60 3.32 5.21
N LEU A 78 7.13 4.56 5.32
CA LEU A 78 7.00 5.50 4.21
C LEU A 78 8.36 5.98 3.70
N SER A 79 9.34 6.18 4.58
CA SER A 79 10.68 6.65 4.21
C SER A 79 11.41 5.69 3.28
N MET A 80 11.09 4.40 3.33
CA MET A 80 11.59 3.39 2.38
C MET A 80 11.25 3.70 0.91
N PHE A 81 10.19 4.48 0.70
CA PHE A 81 9.71 4.89 -0.62
C PHE A 81 9.81 6.41 -0.83
N GLY A 82 10.58 7.11 0.01
CA GLY A 82 10.75 8.56 -0.07
C GLY A 82 9.48 9.34 0.27
N ALA A 83 8.59 8.77 1.09
CA ALA A 83 7.33 9.40 1.50
C ALA A 83 7.30 9.69 3.00
N GLU A 84 6.38 10.56 3.41
CA GLU A 84 6.09 10.88 4.81
C GLU A 84 4.60 11.18 5.01
N ALA A 85 4.09 10.96 6.21
CA ALA A 85 2.71 11.29 6.55
C ALA A 85 2.61 12.78 6.91
N VAL A 86 1.80 13.51 6.15
CA VAL A 86 1.56 14.95 6.33
C VAL A 86 0.07 15.24 6.56
N PRO A 87 -0.28 16.36 7.21
CA PRO A 87 -1.66 16.83 7.28
C PRO A 87 -2.23 17.05 5.88
N ALA A 88 -3.43 16.51 5.63
CA ALA A 88 -4.17 16.72 4.40
C ALA A 88 -5.61 17.11 4.73
N ALA A 89 -6.23 17.93 3.87
CA ALA A 89 -7.65 18.27 4.02
C ALA A 89 -8.49 17.00 3.97
N LYS A 90 -9.35 16.80 4.97
CA LYS A 90 -10.30 15.69 4.96
C LYS A 90 -11.33 15.96 3.86
N ARG A 91 -11.47 15.04 2.90
CA ARG A 91 -12.59 15.11 1.96
C ARG A 91 -13.88 15.07 2.77
N LYS A 92 -14.77 16.04 2.58
CA LYS A 92 -16.15 15.93 3.06
C LYS A 92 -16.71 14.67 2.40
N GLN A 93 -17.06 13.69 3.22
CA GLN A 93 -17.99 12.67 2.74
C GLN A 93 -19.31 13.43 2.63
N GLU A 94 -19.86 13.54 1.41
CA GLU A 94 -21.27 13.87 1.29
C GLU A 94 -21.99 12.71 1.95
N ASP A 95 -22.48 12.96 3.16
CA ASP A 95 -23.37 12.03 3.84
C ASP A 95 -24.60 11.93 2.93
N ASP A 96 -24.76 10.79 2.25
CA ASP A 96 -25.97 10.47 1.47
C ASP A 96 -27.18 10.68 2.38
N VAL A 97 -27.95 11.74 2.10
CA VAL A 97 -29.26 12.04 2.69
C VAL A 97 -30.30 11.11 2.10
#